data_AF-A0A7W1YY24-F1
#
_entry.id   AF-A0A7W1YY24-F1
#
_cell.length_a   1.000
_cell.length_b   1.000
_cell.length_c   1.000
_cell.angle_alpha   90.00
_cell.angle_beta   90.00
_cell.angle_gamma   90.00
#
_symmetry.space_group_name_H-M   'P 1'
#
loop_
_entity.id
_entity.type
_entity.pdbx_description
1 polymer ?
#
loop_
_entity_poly.entity_id
_entity_poly.type
_entity_poly.pdbx_seq_one_letter_code
_entity_poly.pdbx_strand_id
1 'polypeptide(L)'
;MPRRAATQRKGEIAAIVLIEQEPLRAKVAGACKEVMARLDDARVGWHHFERKDKPAFARWRAREFGALLSDAREVEERIRDAQTIVHEVEMEMRRVFQDAHGAYQRVMFRRGNPIAAAEEEVSAQREDGAGRKLSDFEKEALFQEWVKRSLGTNPDKMDDEAYSSSFEAFKTHMFRGPMDEPRPSQSARPSRSTPPRESVSYSEAEEDEETTPVDARVKELYRRLVRRLHPDLRADGTAAVSALWHEVQEAYAASDVARLEILLALSDIEANRLADQTLSQMHLVLVELERALWALDKSLLEAEREEAWDFARTGPNTDLRAQVERQLKRDLTNRQERLDLLTSTIAEWARGPLRKFA
;
A
#
# COMPACT_ATOMS: atom_id res chain seq x y z
N MET A 1 80.69 23.87 8.27
CA MET A 1 79.30 23.46 7.98
C MET A 1 78.64 22.94 9.25
N PRO A 2 77.89 23.74 10.02
CA PRO A 2 77.08 23.25 11.12
C PRO A 2 75.66 22.90 10.63
N ARG A 3 75.15 21.73 11.03
CA ARG A 3 73.79 21.23 10.74
C ARG A 3 72.75 21.93 11.63
N ARG A 4 71.62 22.26 11.00
CA ARG A 4 70.45 22.99 11.52
C ARG A 4 69.86 22.37 12.79
N ALA A 5 69.47 23.25 13.71
CA ALA A 5 68.63 22.95 14.86
C ALA A 5 67.23 22.49 14.43
N ALA A 6 66.78 21.37 14.98
CA ALA A 6 65.42 20.88 14.84
C ALA A 6 64.51 21.61 15.83
N THR A 7 63.52 22.31 15.30
CA THR A 7 62.48 23.01 16.05
C THR A 7 61.52 21.99 16.65
N GLN A 8 61.53 21.83 17.98
CA GLN A 8 60.52 21.06 18.71
C GLN A 8 59.16 21.74 18.57
N ARG A 9 58.23 21.11 17.84
CA ARG A 9 56.81 21.49 17.89
C ARG A 9 56.25 21.05 19.24
N LYS A 10 55.88 22.06 20.03
CA LYS A 10 55.19 21.98 21.31
C LYS A 10 53.89 21.18 21.10
N GLY A 11 53.78 20.01 21.71
CA GLY A 11 52.56 19.21 21.67
C GLY A 11 51.41 20.00 22.30
N GLU A 12 50.36 20.25 21.54
CA GLU A 12 49.10 20.77 22.06
C GLU A 12 48.49 19.72 22.98
N ILE A 13 48.51 20.01 24.28
CA ILE A 13 47.84 19.20 25.30
C ILE A 13 46.35 19.50 25.14
N ALA A 14 45.59 18.54 24.61
CA ALA A 14 44.13 18.61 24.62
C ALA A 14 43.66 18.56 26.08
N ALA A 15 43.21 19.70 26.60
CA ALA A 15 42.63 19.77 27.94
C ALA A 15 41.25 19.07 27.91
N ILE A 16 41.11 17.98 28.67
CA ILE A 16 39.82 17.33 28.89
C ILE A 16 39.02 18.26 29.80
N VAL A 17 38.00 18.93 29.26
CA VAL A 17 37.06 19.73 30.03
C VAL A 17 35.97 18.80 30.56
N LEU A 18 35.92 18.62 31.87
CA LEU A 18 34.82 17.91 32.53
C LEU A 18 33.60 18.83 32.54
N ILE A 19 32.63 18.57 31.67
CA ILE A 19 31.36 19.30 31.65
C ILE A 19 30.39 18.58 32.58
N GLU A 20 29.86 19.29 33.57
CA GLU A 20 28.73 18.80 34.38
C GLU A 20 27.49 18.64 33.49
N GLN A 21 27.13 17.40 33.20
CA GLN A 21 26.04 17.08 32.27
C GLN A 21 24.66 17.07 32.93
N GLU A 22 24.57 16.98 34.25
CA GLU A 22 23.28 16.95 34.97
C GLU A 22 22.37 18.16 34.69
N PRO A 23 22.83 19.42 34.78
CA PRO A 23 21.98 20.58 34.48
C PRO A 23 21.54 20.61 33.01
N LEU A 24 22.38 20.12 32.10
CA LEU A 24 22.02 20.01 30.68
C LEU A 24 20.94 18.94 30.46
N ARG A 25 21.06 17.77 31.12
CA ARG A 25 20.05 16.70 31.03
C ARG A 25 18.73 17.14 31.63
N ALA A 26 18.74 17.82 32.78
CA ALA A 26 17.54 18.36 33.40
C ALA A 26 16.82 19.36 32.47
N LYS A 27 17.57 20.22 31.78
CA LYS A 27 17.02 21.15 30.80
C LYS A 27 16.34 20.43 29.62
N VAL A 28 17.02 19.44 29.02
CA VAL A 28 16.45 18.69 27.88
C VAL A 28 15.24 17.86 28.33
N ALA A 29 15.28 17.25 29.52
CA ALA A 29 14.13 16.54 30.08
C ALA A 29 12.93 17.46 30.28
N GLY A 30 13.15 18.69 30.77
CA GLY A 30 12.10 19.70 30.89
C GLY A 30 11.47 20.04 29.53
N ALA A 31 12.30 20.26 28.50
CA ALA A 31 11.82 20.50 27.15
C ALA A 31 11.01 19.31 26.58
N CYS A 32 11.48 18.07 26.77
CA CYS A 32 10.73 16.89 26.35
C CYS A 32 9.35 16.83 27.03
N LYS A 33 9.27 17.09 28.34
CA LYS A 33 8.01 17.11 29.09
C LYS A 33 7.05 18.19 28.57
N GLU A 34 7.57 19.37 28.25
CA GLU A 34 6.77 20.46 27.69
C GLU A 34 6.20 20.12 26.30
N VAL A 35 7.06 19.60 25.39
CA VAL A 35 6.61 19.19 24.05
C VAL A 35 5.62 18.04 24.13
N MET A 36 5.80 17.09 25.05
CA MET A 36 4.82 16.02 25.29
C MET A 36 3.47 16.55 25.74
N ALA A 37 3.43 17.45 26.73
CA ALA A 37 2.16 18.01 27.20
C ALA A 37 1.39 18.69 26.06
N ARG A 38 2.11 19.44 25.22
CA ARG A 38 1.52 20.06 24.02
C ARG A 38 1.05 19.04 22.99
N LEU A 39 1.79 17.94 22.79
CA LEU A 39 1.40 16.85 21.90
C LEU A 39 0.12 16.17 22.38
N ASP A 40 0.00 15.93 23.68
CA ASP A 40 -1.20 15.33 24.28
C ASP A 40 -2.42 16.26 24.14
N ASP A 41 -2.25 17.56 24.38
CA ASP A 41 -3.30 18.55 24.14
C ASP A 41 -3.76 18.55 22.67
N ALA A 42 -2.80 18.53 21.74
CA ALA A 42 -3.08 18.44 20.31
C ALA A 42 -3.80 17.12 19.93
N ARG A 43 -3.40 15.99 20.53
CA ARG A 43 -4.06 14.68 20.33
C ARG A 43 -5.49 14.70 20.82
N VAL A 44 -5.75 15.31 21.98
CA VAL A 44 -7.12 15.46 22.51
C VAL A 44 -7.96 16.30 21.56
N GLY A 45 -7.43 17.40 21.03
CA GLY A 45 -8.09 18.21 20.01
C GLY A 45 -8.41 17.41 18.75
N TRP A 46 -7.43 16.66 18.24
CA TRP A 46 -7.59 15.83 17.04
C TRP A 46 -8.65 14.74 17.23
N HIS A 47 -8.63 14.04 18.37
CA HIS A 47 -9.63 13.03 18.69
C HIS A 47 -11.03 13.62 18.88
N HIS A 48 -11.15 14.82 19.44
CA HIS A 48 -12.44 15.52 19.51
C HIS A 48 -12.99 15.76 18.10
N PHE A 49 -12.15 16.28 17.21
CA PHE A 49 -12.52 16.56 15.83
C PHE A 49 -12.95 15.30 15.07
N GLU A 50 -12.14 14.23 15.11
CA GLU A 50 -12.44 13.00 14.38
C GLU A 50 -13.64 12.23 14.94
N ARG A 51 -13.77 12.14 16.27
CA ARG A 51 -14.77 11.28 16.90
C ARG A 51 -16.09 11.98 17.19
N LYS A 52 -16.08 13.30 17.35
CA LYS A 52 -17.28 14.07 17.70
C LYS A 52 -17.71 14.99 16.57
N ASP A 53 -16.83 15.89 16.14
CA ASP A 53 -17.18 16.94 15.18
C ASP A 53 -17.53 16.38 13.80
N LYS A 54 -16.62 15.60 13.18
CA LYS A 54 -16.84 14.98 11.86
C LYS A 54 -18.12 14.15 11.81
N PRO A 55 -18.38 13.21 12.74
CA PRO A 55 -19.61 12.44 12.76
C PRO A 55 -20.85 13.30 13.03
N ALA A 56 -20.76 14.31 13.90
CA ALA A 56 -21.89 15.20 14.17
C ALA A 56 -22.27 16.02 12.93
N PHE A 57 -21.28 16.58 12.23
CA PHE A 57 -21.47 17.30 10.97
C PHE A 57 -22.04 16.39 9.90
N ALA A 58 -21.50 15.18 9.73
CA ALA A 58 -22.00 14.20 8.76
C ALA A 58 -23.46 13.81 9.01
N ARG A 59 -23.85 13.55 10.27
CA ARG A 59 -25.24 13.26 10.65
C ARG A 59 -26.17 14.43 10.36
N TRP A 60 -25.75 15.65 10.70
CA TRP A 60 -26.52 16.85 10.42
C TRP A 60 -26.70 17.07 8.91
N ARG A 61 -25.61 16.96 8.13
CA ARG A 61 -25.64 17.11 6.68
C ARG A 61 -26.56 16.07 6.02
N ALA A 62 -26.51 14.82 6.48
CA ALA A 62 -27.40 13.76 6.00
C ALA A 62 -28.87 14.03 6.33
N ARG A 63 -29.16 14.63 7.50
CA ARG A 63 -30.52 14.97 7.93
C ARG A 63 -31.09 16.16 7.16
N GLU A 64 -30.35 17.26 7.04
CA GLU A 64 -30.84 18.50 6.41
C GLU A 64 -30.84 18.42 4.88
N PHE A 65 -29.82 17.77 4.29
CA PHE A 65 -29.62 17.75 2.84
C PHE A 65 -29.76 16.34 2.25
N GLY A 66 -30.45 15.44 2.94
CA GLY A 66 -30.60 14.04 2.53
C GLY A 66 -31.16 13.88 1.12
N ALA A 67 -32.17 14.68 0.74
CA ALA A 67 -32.73 14.66 -0.61
C ALA A 67 -31.68 15.04 -1.67
N LEU A 68 -30.98 16.17 -1.50
CA LEU A 68 -29.92 16.62 -2.42
C LEU A 68 -28.77 15.62 -2.53
N LEU A 69 -28.42 14.95 -1.42
CA LEU A 69 -27.39 13.91 -1.41
C LEU A 69 -27.84 12.65 -2.15
N SER A 70 -29.12 12.28 -2.04
CA SER A 70 -29.70 11.18 -2.81
C SER A 70 -29.72 11.48 -4.30
N ASP A 71 -30.16 12.68 -4.69
CA ASP A 71 -30.13 13.13 -6.09
C ASP A 71 -28.70 13.11 -6.64
N ALA A 72 -27.72 13.57 -5.85
CA ALA A 72 -26.31 13.53 -6.24
C ALA A 72 -25.78 12.10 -6.44
N ARG A 73 -26.22 11.14 -5.60
CA ARG A 73 -25.86 9.73 -5.74
C ARG A 73 -26.46 9.11 -7.00
N GLU A 74 -27.72 9.41 -7.29
CA GLU A 74 -28.41 8.93 -8.49
C GLU A 74 -27.73 9.46 -9.76
N VAL A 75 -27.39 10.76 -9.79
CA VAL A 75 -26.64 11.33 -10.92
C VAL A 75 -25.26 10.67 -11.06
N GLU A 76 -24.54 10.42 -9.97
CA GLU A 76 -23.24 9.75 -10.00
C GLU A 76 -23.32 8.29 -10.50
N GLU A 77 -24.37 7.56 -10.13
CA GLU A 77 -24.64 6.22 -10.65
C GLU A 77 -24.85 6.25 -12.16
N ARG A 78 -25.70 7.17 -12.65
CA ARG A 78 -25.91 7.39 -14.09
C ARG A 78 -24.62 7.80 -14.82
N ILE A 79 -23.77 8.61 -14.20
CA ILE A 79 -22.46 8.99 -14.76
C ILE A 79 -21.57 7.76 -14.89
N ARG A 80 -21.51 6.90 -13.87
CA ARG A 80 -20.71 5.67 -13.89
C ARG A 80 -21.20 4.74 -15.01
N ASP A 81 -22.51 4.54 -15.13
CA ASP A 81 -23.09 3.71 -16.18
C ASP A 81 -22.77 4.25 -17.58
N ALA A 82 -22.91 5.56 -17.78
CA ALA A 82 -22.57 6.22 -19.03
C ALA A 82 -21.07 6.11 -19.35
N GLN A 83 -20.19 6.25 -18.34
CA GLN A 83 -18.74 6.04 -18.51
C GLN A 83 -18.41 4.60 -18.89
N THR A 84 -19.09 3.62 -18.31
CA THR A 84 -18.89 2.22 -18.69
C THR A 84 -19.26 1.99 -20.15
N ILE A 85 -20.38 2.55 -20.63
CA ILE A 85 -20.76 2.48 -22.04
C ILE A 85 -19.71 3.15 -22.93
N VAL A 86 -19.29 4.36 -22.58
CA VAL A 86 -18.24 5.10 -23.31
C VAL A 86 -16.96 4.29 -23.41
N HIS A 87 -16.50 3.73 -22.30
CA HIS A 87 -15.30 2.91 -22.26
C HIS A 87 -15.44 1.64 -23.13
N GLU A 88 -16.56 0.93 -23.03
CA GLU A 88 -16.82 -0.27 -23.84
C GLU A 88 -16.83 0.04 -25.35
N VAL A 89 -17.44 1.16 -25.76
CA VAL A 89 -17.47 1.61 -27.15
C VAL A 89 -16.08 1.98 -27.64
N GLU A 90 -15.31 2.75 -26.86
CA GLU A 90 -13.92 3.09 -27.18
C GLU A 90 -13.03 1.84 -27.30
N MET A 91 -13.25 0.83 -26.45
CA MET A 91 -12.55 -0.45 -26.54
C MET A 91 -12.89 -1.19 -27.83
N GLU A 92 -14.15 -1.24 -28.24
CA GLU A 92 -14.55 -1.86 -29.52
C GLU A 92 -14.04 -1.10 -30.75
N MET A 93 -14.06 0.23 -30.71
CA MET A 93 -13.47 1.07 -31.77
C MET A 93 -11.98 0.76 -31.94
N ARG A 94 -11.24 0.60 -30.83
CA ARG A 94 -9.82 0.24 -30.86
C ARG A 94 -9.57 -1.18 -31.35
N ARG A 95 -10.46 -2.13 -31.04
CA ARG A 95 -10.32 -3.53 -31.44
C ARG A 95 -10.55 -3.74 -32.94
N VAL A 96 -11.59 -3.12 -33.50
CA VAL A 96 -12.07 -3.48 -34.86
C VAL A 96 -11.95 -2.31 -35.86
N PHE A 97 -11.36 -1.17 -35.48
CA PHE A 97 -11.29 0.05 -36.31
C PHE A 97 -12.65 0.42 -36.95
N GLN A 98 -13.73 0.28 -36.18
CA GLN A 98 -15.11 0.56 -36.63
C GLN A 98 -15.53 2.02 -36.39
N ASP A 99 -16.50 2.49 -37.17
CA ASP A 99 -17.20 3.74 -36.90
C ASP A 99 -17.92 3.69 -35.53
N ALA A 100 -18.00 4.82 -34.84
CA ALA A 100 -18.48 4.90 -33.47
C ALA A 100 -19.92 4.38 -33.30
N HIS A 101 -20.75 4.54 -34.34
CA HIS A 101 -22.10 3.99 -34.39
C HIS A 101 -22.15 2.46 -34.41
N GLY A 102 -21.30 1.84 -35.24
CA GLY A 102 -21.21 0.39 -35.34
C GLY A 102 -20.67 -0.24 -34.05
N ALA A 103 -19.65 0.40 -33.45
CA ALA A 103 -19.13 0.02 -32.15
C ALA A 103 -20.21 0.10 -31.05
N TYR A 104 -20.99 1.19 -31.01
CA TYR A 104 -22.11 1.36 -30.08
C TYR A 104 -23.19 0.28 -30.24
N GLN A 105 -23.61 -0.04 -31.47
CA GLN A 105 -24.60 -1.09 -31.72
C GLN A 105 -24.11 -2.47 -31.24
N ARG A 106 -22.84 -2.81 -31.48
CA ARG A 106 -22.24 -4.07 -31.00
C ARG A 106 -22.17 -4.13 -29.48
N VAL A 107 -21.78 -3.04 -28.83
CA VAL A 107 -21.77 -2.94 -27.35
C VAL A 107 -23.17 -3.14 -26.77
N MET A 108 -24.16 -2.44 -27.30
CA MET A 108 -25.56 -2.58 -26.85
C MET A 108 -26.12 -3.97 -27.14
N PHE A 109 -25.76 -4.58 -28.29
CA PHE A 109 -26.12 -5.96 -28.62
C PHE A 109 -25.52 -6.97 -27.64
N ARG A 110 -24.24 -6.84 -27.26
CA ARG A 110 -23.60 -7.70 -26.26
C ARG A 110 -24.20 -7.55 -24.88
N ARG A 111 -24.52 -6.32 -24.46
CA ARG A 111 -25.22 -6.06 -23.20
C ARG A 111 -26.63 -6.68 -23.18
N GLY A 112 -27.33 -6.68 -24.32
CA GLY A 112 -28.63 -7.34 -24.48
C GLY A 112 -28.55 -8.88 -24.62
N ASN A 113 -27.39 -9.41 -25.04
CA ASN A 113 -27.17 -10.83 -25.30
C ASN A 113 -25.86 -11.31 -24.62
N PRO A 114 -25.86 -11.52 -23.29
CA PRO A 114 -24.65 -11.85 -22.54
C PRO A 114 -24.04 -13.21 -22.93
N ILE A 115 -24.84 -14.14 -23.46
CA ILE A 115 -24.38 -15.46 -23.93
C ILE A 115 -23.52 -15.32 -25.20
N ALA A 116 -23.93 -14.48 -26.15
CA ALA A 116 -23.17 -14.25 -27.39
C ALA A 116 -21.86 -13.48 -27.13
N ALA A 117 -21.85 -12.59 -26.14
CA ALA A 117 -20.63 -11.89 -25.72
C ALA A 117 -19.57 -12.84 -25.13
N ALA A 118 -20.00 -13.81 -24.32
CA ALA A 118 -19.10 -14.81 -23.74
C ALA A 118 -18.47 -15.73 -24.80
N GLU A 119 -19.22 -16.07 -25.85
CA GLU A 119 -18.70 -16.88 -26.97
C GLU A 119 -17.70 -16.10 -27.83
N GLU A 120 -17.94 -14.81 -28.11
CA GLU A 120 -16.99 -13.94 -28.81
C GLU A 120 -15.70 -13.72 -28.01
N GLU A 121 -15.76 -13.55 -26.69
CA GLU A 121 -14.58 -13.39 -25.84
C GLU A 121 -13.74 -14.66 -25.74
N VAL A 122 -14.38 -15.84 -25.64
CA VAL A 122 -13.70 -17.14 -25.67
C VAL A 122 -13.04 -17.38 -27.03
N SER A 123 -13.66 -16.90 -28.12
CA SER A 123 -13.09 -17.01 -29.47
C SER A 123 -11.93 -16.02 -29.70
N ALA A 124 -12.04 -14.78 -29.19
CA ALA A 124 -10.97 -13.78 -29.24
C ALA A 124 -9.77 -14.18 -28.37
N GLN A 125 -9.99 -14.79 -27.19
CA GLN A 125 -8.90 -15.36 -26.38
C GLN A 125 -8.21 -16.55 -27.06
N ARG A 126 -8.88 -17.27 -27.95
CA ARG A 126 -8.25 -18.30 -28.80
C ARG A 126 -7.40 -17.72 -29.92
N GLU A 127 -7.72 -16.51 -30.40
CA GLU A 127 -6.98 -15.81 -31.45
C GLU A 127 -5.79 -14.98 -30.91
N ASP A 128 -5.93 -14.30 -29.77
CA ASP A 128 -4.85 -13.55 -29.11
C ASP A 128 -3.84 -14.44 -28.34
N GLY A 129 -4.12 -15.74 -28.25
CA GLY A 129 -3.24 -16.76 -27.66
C GLY A 129 -2.16 -17.29 -28.61
N ALA A 130 -1.85 -16.62 -29.72
CA ALA A 130 -0.80 -17.02 -30.67
C ALA A 130 0.63 -16.73 -30.17
N GLY A 131 0.92 -17.14 -28.93
CA GLY A 131 2.23 -17.67 -28.58
C GLY A 131 2.22 -19.19 -28.82
N ARG A 132 2.00 -19.62 -30.08
CA ARG A 132 1.93 -21.05 -30.42
C ARG A 132 3.30 -21.68 -30.19
N LYS A 133 3.49 -22.32 -29.03
CA LYS A 133 4.61 -23.25 -28.80
C LYS A 133 4.42 -24.37 -29.83
N LEU A 134 5.28 -24.42 -30.85
CA LEU A 134 5.23 -25.46 -31.88
C LEU A 134 5.21 -26.83 -31.20
N SER A 135 4.30 -27.70 -31.66
CA SER A 135 4.24 -29.08 -31.18
C SER A 135 5.52 -29.82 -31.61
N ASP A 136 5.96 -30.81 -30.84
CA ASP A 136 7.20 -31.54 -31.17
C ASP A 136 7.14 -32.22 -32.54
N PHE A 137 5.94 -32.57 -33.01
CA PHE A 137 5.71 -33.06 -34.37
C PHE A 137 5.99 -32.00 -35.46
N GLU A 138 5.65 -30.74 -35.21
CA GLU A 138 5.93 -29.63 -36.14
C GLU A 138 7.43 -29.27 -36.15
N LYS A 139 8.09 -29.36 -34.98
CA LYS A 139 9.55 -29.20 -34.87
C LYS A 139 10.31 -30.31 -35.60
N GLU A 140 9.81 -31.54 -35.54
CA GLU A 140 10.36 -32.70 -36.25
C GLU A 140 10.27 -32.52 -37.76
N ALA A 141 9.13 -32.07 -38.28
CA ALA A 141 8.98 -31.80 -39.72
C ALA A 141 10.01 -30.78 -40.25
N LEU A 142 10.30 -29.73 -39.47
CA LEU A 142 11.29 -28.71 -39.81
C LEU A 142 12.73 -29.25 -39.75
N PHE A 143 13.03 -30.12 -38.79
CA PHE A 143 14.31 -30.80 -38.71
C PHE A 143 14.55 -31.71 -39.92
N GLN A 144 13.53 -32.46 -40.34
CA GLN A 144 13.61 -33.35 -41.50
C GLN A 144 13.87 -32.63 -42.81
N GLU A 145 13.23 -31.47 -43.01
CA GLU A 145 13.53 -30.62 -44.17
C GLU A 145 14.94 -30.03 -44.08
N TRP A 146 15.38 -29.62 -42.88
CA TRP A 146 16.72 -29.09 -42.68
C TRP A 146 17.79 -30.14 -43.00
N VAL A 147 17.70 -31.37 -42.46
CA VAL A 147 18.65 -32.46 -42.72
C VAL A 147 18.73 -32.80 -44.21
N LYS A 148 17.58 -32.90 -44.89
CA LYS A 148 17.54 -33.14 -46.35
C LYS A 148 18.24 -32.04 -47.14
N ARG A 149 18.11 -30.78 -46.71
CA ARG A 149 18.62 -29.62 -47.43
C ARG A 149 20.08 -29.26 -47.11
N SER A 150 20.51 -29.43 -45.86
CA SER A 150 21.84 -29.02 -45.38
C SER A 150 22.87 -30.15 -45.43
N LEU A 151 22.45 -31.39 -45.16
CA LEU A 151 23.32 -32.58 -45.14
C LEU A 151 23.14 -33.45 -46.39
N GLY A 152 22.09 -33.23 -47.18
CA GLY A 152 21.83 -33.99 -48.42
C GLY A 152 21.49 -35.47 -48.19
N THR A 153 21.24 -35.86 -46.94
CA THR A 153 20.98 -37.25 -46.52
C THR A 153 19.48 -37.45 -46.31
N ASN A 154 18.97 -38.65 -46.64
CA ASN A 154 17.58 -38.98 -46.34
C ASN A 154 17.47 -39.40 -44.86
N PRO A 155 16.69 -38.69 -44.03
CA PRO A 155 16.67 -38.90 -42.58
C PRO A 155 16.23 -40.29 -42.13
N ASP A 156 15.41 -40.99 -42.92
CA ASP A 156 15.01 -42.39 -42.65
C ASP A 156 16.17 -43.40 -42.78
N LYS A 157 17.38 -42.94 -43.16
CA LYS A 157 18.59 -43.76 -43.26
C LYS A 157 19.61 -43.48 -42.14
N MET A 158 19.28 -42.59 -41.21
CA MET A 158 20.08 -42.39 -40.00
C MET A 158 19.75 -43.47 -38.98
N ASP A 159 20.73 -43.86 -38.19
CA ASP A 159 20.50 -44.74 -37.04
C ASP A 159 19.68 -44.00 -35.97
N ASP A 160 18.77 -44.68 -35.28
CA ASP A 160 17.76 -44.07 -34.41
C ASP A 160 18.39 -43.25 -33.27
N GLU A 161 19.53 -43.71 -32.75
CA GLU A 161 20.27 -43.02 -31.68
C GLU A 161 20.95 -41.74 -32.21
N ALA A 162 21.49 -41.78 -33.43
CA ALA A 162 22.07 -40.61 -34.10
C ALA A 162 20.99 -39.60 -34.53
N TYR A 163 19.82 -40.09 -34.94
CA TYR A 163 18.67 -39.27 -35.30
C TYR A 163 18.14 -38.49 -34.09
N SER A 164 17.86 -39.17 -32.98
CA SER A 164 17.33 -38.53 -31.77
C SER A 164 18.31 -37.51 -31.18
N SER A 165 19.61 -37.80 -31.19
CA SER A 165 20.64 -36.90 -30.66
C SER A 165 20.76 -35.61 -31.50
N SER A 166 20.72 -35.75 -32.83
CA SER A 166 20.78 -34.59 -33.74
C SER A 166 19.50 -33.76 -33.73
N PHE A 167 18.33 -34.38 -33.55
CA PHE A 167 17.06 -33.68 -33.36
C PHE A 167 17.02 -32.86 -32.05
N GLU A 168 17.49 -33.43 -30.94
CA GLU A 168 17.59 -32.70 -29.66
C GLU A 168 18.57 -31.52 -29.74
N ALA A 169 19.72 -31.72 -30.39
CA ALA A 169 20.68 -30.63 -30.65
C ALA A 169 20.06 -29.52 -31.50
N PHE A 170 19.28 -29.87 -32.53
CA PHE A 170 18.54 -28.93 -33.37
C PHE A 170 17.47 -28.18 -32.57
N LYS A 171 16.69 -28.86 -31.72
CA LYS A 171 15.70 -28.21 -30.85
C LYS A 171 16.34 -27.20 -29.92
N THR A 172 17.47 -27.58 -29.32
CA THR A 172 18.22 -26.72 -28.39
C THR A 172 18.83 -25.50 -29.09
N HIS A 173 19.21 -25.64 -30.36
CA HIS A 173 19.84 -24.57 -31.13
C HIS A 173 18.84 -23.62 -31.81
N MET A 174 17.71 -24.13 -32.29
CA MET A 174 16.72 -23.35 -33.07
C MET A 174 15.59 -22.76 -32.23
N PHE A 175 15.26 -23.36 -31.08
CA PHE A 175 14.13 -22.96 -30.25
C PHE A 175 14.52 -22.54 -28.82
N ARG A 176 15.77 -22.09 -28.63
CA ARG A 176 16.26 -21.60 -27.34
C ARG A 176 15.49 -20.34 -26.89
N GLY A 177 14.53 -20.51 -25.98
CA GLY A 177 13.98 -19.44 -25.15
C GLY A 177 14.80 -19.28 -23.86
N PRO A 178 14.86 -18.08 -23.25
CA PRO A 178 15.55 -17.89 -21.98
C PRO A 178 14.69 -18.49 -20.87
N MET A 179 14.95 -19.75 -20.50
CA MET A 179 14.64 -20.41 -19.23
C MET A 179 14.67 -21.91 -19.49
N ASP A 180 15.78 -22.57 -19.14
CA ASP A 180 15.83 -23.97 -18.68
C ASP A 180 17.30 -24.33 -18.37
N GLU A 181 17.77 -23.93 -17.18
CA GLU A 181 18.88 -24.61 -16.51
C GLU A 181 18.29 -25.49 -15.39
N PRO A 182 18.64 -26.79 -15.32
CA PRO A 182 18.07 -27.70 -14.34
C PRO A 182 18.87 -27.68 -13.03
N ARG A 183 18.20 -27.38 -11.92
CA ARG A 183 18.68 -27.74 -10.57
C ARG A 183 18.26 -29.19 -10.25
N PRO A 184 19.15 -30.04 -9.70
CA PRO A 184 18.82 -31.44 -9.46
C PRO A 184 17.97 -31.61 -8.21
N SER A 185 16.85 -32.32 -8.36
CA SER A 185 15.99 -32.82 -7.28
C SER A 185 16.41 -34.23 -6.87
N GLN A 186 16.62 -34.46 -5.57
CA GLN A 186 16.61 -35.81 -5.00
C GLN A 186 15.29 -36.07 -4.27
N SER A 187 14.60 -37.12 -4.73
CA SER A 187 13.82 -38.15 -4.01
C SER A 187 12.76 -37.76 -2.96
N ALA A 188 11.68 -38.51 -2.69
CA ALA A 188 10.85 -39.49 -3.38
C ALA A 188 9.79 -39.93 -2.33
N ARG A 189 8.49 -39.66 -2.59
CA ARG A 189 7.26 -40.37 -2.14
C ARG A 189 6.93 -40.50 -0.62
N PRO A 190 5.68 -40.87 -0.21
CA PRO A 190 4.38 -40.93 -0.92
C PRO A 190 3.18 -40.32 -0.13
N SER A 191 2.02 -40.38 -0.79
CA SER A 191 0.68 -39.87 -0.48
C SER A 191 0.04 -40.27 0.87
N ARG A 192 -0.82 -39.37 1.38
CA ARG A 192 -1.55 -39.48 2.65
C ARG A 192 -3.03 -39.82 2.41
N SER A 193 -3.53 -40.85 3.10
CA SER A 193 -4.94 -41.13 3.36
C SER A 193 -5.20 -40.91 4.85
N THR A 194 -6.30 -40.23 5.22
CA THR A 194 -6.84 -40.07 6.60
C THR A 194 -7.93 -41.14 6.81
N PRO A 195 -8.47 -41.48 8.03
CA PRO A 195 -8.30 -40.96 9.42
C PRO A 195 -8.19 -42.14 10.47
N PRO A 196 -8.61 -42.13 11.77
CA PRO A 196 -9.06 -41.10 12.75
C PRO A 196 -8.52 -41.23 14.22
N ARG A 197 -8.76 -40.16 15.03
CA ARG A 197 -9.04 -40.04 16.49
C ARG A 197 -8.21 -40.69 17.62
N GLU A 198 -7.96 -39.82 18.63
CA GLU A 198 -7.93 -39.99 20.11
C GLU A 198 -6.61 -40.10 20.90
N SER A 199 -6.56 -39.29 21.98
CA SER A 199 -5.78 -39.35 23.23
C SER A 199 -4.41 -38.65 23.37
N VAL A 200 -4.49 -37.43 23.94
CA VAL A 200 -3.67 -36.76 25.00
C VAL A 200 -2.31 -37.35 25.42
N SER A 201 -1.23 -36.54 25.42
CA SER A 201 -0.38 -36.21 26.60
C SER A 201 0.97 -35.54 26.25
N TYR A 202 1.25 -34.45 26.97
CA TYR A 202 2.46 -33.64 27.23
C TYR A 202 3.83 -33.87 26.52
N SER A 203 4.41 -32.69 26.20
CA SER A 203 5.80 -32.21 26.38
C SER A 203 6.69 -32.04 25.14
N GLU A 204 6.90 -30.74 24.86
CA GLU A 204 8.12 -30.04 24.47
C GLU A 204 8.78 -30.22 23.10
N ALA A 205 9.17 -29.04 22.60
CA ALA A 205 10.23 -28.70 21.65
C ALA A 205 9.86 -28.63 20.16
N GLU A 206 9.84 -27.37 19.72
CA GLU A 206 10.38 -26.89 18.43
C GLU A 206 9.50 -27.10 17.19
N GLU A 207 8.62 -26.14 16.97
CA GLU A 207 8.24 -25.72 15.62
C GLU A 207 8.68 -24.26 15.43
N ASP A 208 9.81 -24.13 14.71
CA ASP A 208 10.25 -22.91 14.06
C ASP A 208 9.20 -22.50 13.02
N GLU A 209 8.18 -21.76 13.45
CA GLU A 209 7.36 -20.98 12.52
C GLU A 209 8.18 -19.77 12.06
N GLU A 210 8.41 -19.81 10.76
CA GLU A 210 9.03 -18.83 9.87
C GLU A 210 8.26 -17.48 9.94
N THR A 211 8.35 -16.79 11.09
CA THR A 211 7.96 -15.39 11.18
C THR A 211 9.05 -14.59 10.49
N THR A 212 8.68 -13.80 9.49
CA THR A 212 9.44 -12.61 9.08
C THR A 212 10.03 -11.96 10.34
N PRO A 213 11.32 -11.59 10.35
CA PRO A 213 11.93 -11.06 11.56
C PRO A 213 11.26 -9.72 11.87
N VAL A 214 10.17 -9.75 12.65
CA VAL A 214 9.79 -8.63 13.48
C VAL A 214 11.05 -8.40 14.29
N ASP A 215 11.77 -7.35 13.90
CA ASP A 215 13.14 -7.05 14.28
C ASP A 215 13.36 -7.48 15.73
N ALA A 216 14.38 -8.31 15.98
CA ALA A 216 14.70 -8.75 17.35
C ALA A 216 14.79 -7.54 18.32
N ARG A 217 15.12 -6.37 17.75
CA ARG A 217 15.06 -5.04 18.36
C ARG A 217 13.65 -4.62 18.82
N VAL A 218 12.62 -4.71 17.98
CA VAL A 218 11.21 -4.40 18.32
C VAL A 218 10.75 -5.23 19.51
N LYS A 219 10.98 -6.56 19.45
CA LYS A 219 10.61 -7.47 20.54
C LYS A 219 11.36 -7.17 21.83
N GLU A 220 12.64 -6.81 21.75
CA GLU A 220 13.45 -6.43 22.92
C GLU A 220 12.99 -5.11 23.55
N LEU A 221 12.75 -4.08 22.74
CA LEU A 221 12.22 -2.79 23.20
C LEU A 221 10.84 -2.96 23.84
N TYR A 222 9.96 -3.72 23.19
CA TYR A 222 8.64 -4.06 23.70
C TYR A 222 8.73 -4.82 25.04
N ARG A 223 9.57 -5.86 25.16
CA ARG A 223 9.77 -6.60 26.43
C ARG A 223 10.24 -5.69 27.57
N ARG A 224 11.13 -4.74 27.29
CA ARG A 224 11.59 -3.74 28.29
C ARG A 224 10.46 -2.81 28.71
N LEU A 225 9.67 -2.33 27.75
CA LEU A 225 8.51 -1.47 28.00
C LEU A 225 7.42 -2.20 28.79
N VAL A 226 7.09 -3.45 28.43
CA VAL A 226 6.12 -4.29 29.15
C VAL A 226 6.54 -4.49 30.59
N ARG A 227 7.79 -4.88 30.86
CA ARG A 227 8.24 -5.06 32.25
C ARG A 227 8.17 -3.78 33.10
N ARG A 228 8.09 -2.60 32.47
CA ARG A 228 8.13 -1.28 33.14
C ARG A 228 6.77 -0.60 33.25
N LEU A 229 5.95 -0.73 32.21
CA LEU A 229 4.68 -0.03 32.03
C LEU A 229 3.47 -0.96 32.19
N HIS A 230 3.65 -2.27 32.41
CA HIS A 230 2.53 -3.19 32.58
C HIS A 230 1.75 -2.87 33.88
N PRO A 231 0.43 -2.68 33.80
CA PRO A 231 -0.41 -2.26 34.93
C PRO A 231 -0.44 -3.29 36.07
N ASP A 232 -0.16 -4.57 35.78
CA ASP A 232 -0.16 -5.65 36.77
C ASP A 232 1.11 -5.67 37.65
N LEU A 233 2.17 -4.96 37.24
CA LEU A 233 3.42 -4.83 38.01
C LEU A 233 3.46 -3.55 38.86
N ARG A 234 2.45 -2.67 38.77
CA ARG A 234 2.40 -1.40 39.51
C ARG A 234 1.04 -1.21 40.16
N ALA A 235 1.04 -1.02 41.48
CA ALA A 235 -0.17 -0.62 42.23
C ALA A 235 -0.54 0.86 42.01
N ASP A 236 0.38 1.66 41.46
CA ASP A 236 0.22 3.09 41.23
C ASP A 236 -0.37 3.32 39.83
N GLY A 237 -1.69 3.24 39.72
CA GLY A 237 -2.45 3.44 38.49
C GLY A 237 -2.50 4.90 38.02
N THR A 238 -1.35 5.53 37.77
CA THR A 238 -1.32 6.87 37.18
C THR A 238 -1.83 6.86 35.74
N ALA A 239 -2.78 7.75 35.43
CA ALA A 239 -3.41 7.83 34.11
C ALA A 239 -2.40 8.02 32.95
N ALA A 240 -1.32 8.77 33.20
CA ALA A 240 -0.23 8.97 32.24
C ALA A 240 0.47 7.65 31.85
N VAL A 241 0.73 6.78 32.82
CA VAL A 241 1.41 5.49 32.62
C VAL A 241 0.51 4.52 31.83
N SER A 242 -0.80 4.58 32.06
CA SER A 242 -1.78 3.79 31.31
C SER A 242 -1.90 4.26 29.85
N ALA A 243 -1.79 5.56 29.59
CA ALA A 243 -1.76 6.11 28.22
C ALA A 243 -0.48 5.66 27.48
N LEU A 244 0.69 5.78 28.12
CA LEU A 244 1.96 5.26 27.61
C LEU A 244 1.89 3.77 27.29
N TRP A 245 1.23 2.97 28.14
CA TRP A 245 1.04 1.54 27.89
C TRP A 245 0.22 1.28 26.62
N HIS A 246 -0.87 2.01 26.39
CA HIS A 246 -1.66 1.88 25.16
C HIS A 246 -0.86 2.29 23.92
N GLU A 247 -0.05 3.34 24.01
CA GLU A 247 0.83 3.76 22.90
C GLU A 247 1.93 2.73 22.58
N VAL A 248 2.46 2.03 23.59
CA VAL A 248 3.41 0.92 23.40
C VAL A 248 2.76 -0.23 22.62
N GLN A 249 1.50 -0.55 22.91
CA GLN A 249 0.76 -1.58 22.20
C GLN A 249 0.52 -1.20 20.73
N GLU A 250 0.15 0.05 20.45
CA GLU A 250 -0.01 0.55 19.08
C GLU A 250 1.32 0.55 18.30
N ALA A 251 2.40 1.03 18.92
CA ALA A 251 3.72 1.09 18.29
C ALA A 251 4.28 -0.31 17.98
N TYR A 252 4.02 -1.29 18.85
CA TYR A 252 4.36 -2.69 18.61
C TYR A 252 3.54 -3.31 17.47
N ALA A 253 2.23 -3.05 17.42
CA ALA A 253 1.37 -3.51 16.34
C ALA A 253 1.79 -2.94 14.97
N ALA A 254 2.28 -1.70 14.95
CA ALA A 254 2.81 -1.04 13.77
C ALA A 254 4.27 -1.43 13.43
N SER A 255 4.95 -2.22 14.27
CA SER A 255 6.39 -2.54 14.16
C SER A 255 7.30 -1.30 14.06
N ASP A 256 6.91 -0.20 14.70
CA ASP A 256 7.62 1.07 14.63
C ASP A 256 8.75 1.14 15.69
N VAL A 257 9.98 0.83 15.26
CA VAL A 257 11.17 0.84 16.12
C VAL A 257 11.44 2.22 16.70
N ALA A 258 11.32 3.28 15.91
CA ALA A 258 11.62 4.64 16.36
C ALA A 258 10.66 5.06 17.46
N ARG A 259 9.36 4.78 17.28
CA ARG A 259 8.33 5.06 18.28
C ARG A 259 8.53 4.24 19.57
N LEU A 260 8.93 2.98 19.47
CA LEU A 260 9.26 2.17 20.66
C LEU A 260 10.52 2.65 21.40
N GLU A 261 11.53 3.14 20.70
CA GLU A 261 12.73 3.73 21.32
C GLU A 261 12.41 5.05 22.03
N ILE A 262 11.54 5.87 21.45
CA ILE A 262 11.03 7.10 22.06
C ILE A 262 10.24 6.75 23.32
N LEU A 263 9.27 5.84 23.24
CA LEU A 263 8.47 5.43 24.40
C LEU A 263 9.36 4.84 25.52
N LEU A 264 10.43 4.12 25.18
CA LEU A 264 11.39 3.63 26.17
C LEU A 264 12.14 4.78 26.82
N ALA A 265 12.66 5.71 26.02
CA ALA A 265 13.35 6.88 26.53
C ALA A 265 12.43 7.77 27.40
N LEU A 266 11.17 7.88 27.03
CA LEU A 266 10.14 8.61 27.79
C LEU A 266 9.85 7.93 29.13
N SER A 267 9.70 6.60 29.14
CA SER A 267 9.52 5.84 30.40
C SER A 267 10.69 6.01 31.37
N ASP A 268 11.90 6.16 30.85
CA ASP A 268 13.11 6.39 31.64
C ASP A 268 13.20 7.84 32.17
N ILE A 269 12.72 8.84 31.41
CA ILE A 269 12.61 10.24 31.86
C ILE A 269 11.54 10.37 32.95
N GLU A 270 10.39 9.71 32.81
CA GLU A 270 9.33 9.70 33.83
C GLU A 270 9.74 8.99 35.11
N ALA A 271 10.47 7.87 35.00
CA ALA A 271 11.02 7.14 36.14
C ALA A 271 12.21 7.88 36.82
N ASN A 272 12.51 9.11 36.39
CA ASN A 272 13.63 9.93 36.87
C ASN A 272 14.99 9.22 36.78
N ARG A 273 15.15 8.27 35.85
CA ARG A 273 16.42 7.56 35.56
C ARG A 273 17.24 8.32 34.52
N LEU A 274 17.36 9.62 34.72
CA LEU A 274 18.14 10.54 33.89
C LEU A 274 19.65 10.20 33.85
N ALA A 275 20.10 9.33 34.76
CA ALA A 275 21.49 8.88 34.84
C ALA A 275 21.90 8.00 33.65
N ASP A 276 20.98 7.17 33.13
CA ASP A 276 21.29 6.12 32.15
C ASP A 276 21.19 6.59 30.69
N GLN A 277 20.62 7.78 30.44
CA GLN A 277 20.48 8.34 29.10
C GLN A 277 21.61 9.30 28.76
N THR A 278 22.14 9.15 27.55
CA THR A 278 23.07 10.12 26.98
C THR A 278 22.31 11.38 26.54
N LEU A 279 22.95 12.55 26.65
CA LEU A 279 22.38 13.82 26.16
C LEU A 279 21.94 13.73 24.69
N SER A 280 22.71 13.02 23.86
CA SER A 280 22.38 12.80 22.44
C SER A 280 21.07 12.05 22.25
N GLN A 281 20.81 11.01 23.06
CA GLN A 281 19.52 10.28 23.02
C GLN A 281 18.36 11.18 23.43
N MET A 282 18.52 11.99 24.47
CA MET A 282 17.48 12.92 24.91
C MET A 282 17.17 13.98 23.84
N HIS A 283 18.19 14.48 23.14
CA HIS A 283 18.00 15.39 22.02
C HIS A 283 17.32 14.74 20.82
N LEU A 284 17.64 13.48 20.50
CA LEU A 284 16.94 12.74 19.45
C LEU A 284 15.46 12.57 19.76
N VAL A 285 15.13 12.24 21.01
CA VAL A 285 13.75 12.15 21.49
C VAL A 285 13.05 13.50 21.36
N LEU A 286 13.70 14.59 21.80
CA LEU A 286 13.12 15.94 21.70
C LEU A 286 12.81 16.31 20.24
N VAL A 287 13.75 16.08 19.33
CA VAL A 287 13.56 16.38 17.89
C VAL A 287 12.40 15.58 17.31
N GLU A 288 12.25 14.32 17.70
CA GLU A 288 11.17 13.49 17.19
C GLU A 288 9.81 13.87 17.78
N LEU A 289 9.76 14.26 19.06
CA LEU A 289 8.56 14.83 19.67
C LEU A 289 8.14 16.14 18.99
N GLU A 290 9.10 17.03 18.68
CA GLU A 290 8.83 18.28 17.97
C GLU A 290 8.30 18.03 16.56
N ARG A 291 8.84 17.03 15.85
CA ARG A 291 8.33 16.61 14.54
C ARG A 291 6.91 16.07 14.61
N ALA A 292 6.63 15.19 15.59
CA ALA A 292 5.30 14.63 15.79
C ALA A 292 4.28 15.73 16.14
N LEU A 293 4.66 16.66 17.02
CA LEU A 293 3.86 17.83 17.35
C LEU A 293 3.57 18.67 16.11
N TRP A 294 4.60 19.01 15.33
CA TRP A 294 4.42 19.83 14.14
C TRP A 294 3.52 19.16 13.09
N ALA A 295 3.67 17.84 12.90
CA ALA A 295 2.82 17.08 11.99
C ALA A 295 1.35 17.08 12.45
N LEU A 296 1.11 16.94 13.75
CA LEU A 296 -0.23 16.96 14.32
C LEU A 296 -0.83 18.37 14.32
N ASP A 297 -0.07 19.40 14.69
CA ASP A 297 -0.47 20.80 14.60
C ASP A 297 -0.83 21.18 13.16
N LYS A 298 -0.05 20.72 12.17
CA LYS A 298 -0.38 20.92 10.75
C LYS A 298 -1.71 20.25 10.40
N SER A 299 -1.93 19.02 10.87
CA SER A 299 -3.19 18.30 10.64
C SER A 299 -4.38 19.02 11.30
N LEU A 300 -4.19 19.56 12.50
CA LEU A 300 -5.19 20.39 13.18
C LEU A 300 -5.48 21.69 12.44
N LEU A 301 -4.47 22.38 11.92
CA LEU A 301 -4.66 23.58 11.10
C LEU A 301 -5.41 23.28 9.79
N GLU A 302 -5.20 22.11 9.21
CA GLU A 302 -5.98 21.65 8.06
C GLU A 302 -7.43 21.32 8.47
N ALA A 303 -7.62 20.68 9.63
CA ALA A 303 -8.93 20.40 10.20
C ALA A 303 -9.72 21.66 10.57
N GLU A 304 -9.08 22.71 11.10
CA GLU A 304 -9.69 24.01 11.41
C GLU A 304 -10.30 24.69 10.18
N ARG A 305 -9.79 24.37 8.98
CA ARG A 305 -10.35 24.86 7.72
C ARG A 305 -11.53 24.03 7.23
N GLU A 306 -11.74 22.83 7.77
CA GLU A 306 -12.90 22.02 7.44
C GLU A 306 -14.16 22.62 8.08
N GLU A 307 -15.27 22.59 7.34
CA GLU A 307 -16.60 23.05 7.81
C GLU A 307 -17.12 22.27 9.03
N ALA A 308 -16.55 21.10 9.29
CA ALA A 308 -16.89 20.27 10.43
C ALA A 308 -16.22 20.74 11.73
N TRP A 309 -15.21 21.61 11.70
CA TRP A 309 -14.46 22.02 12.89
C TRP A 309 -15.37 22.62 13.98
N ASP A 310 -15.18 22.18 15.23
CA ASP A 310 -15.95 22.62 16.41
C ASP A 310 -17.47 22.46 16.26
N PHE A 311 -17.95 21.66 15.28
CA PHE A 311 -19.37 21.52 14.99
C PHE A 311 -20.15 20.90 16.15
N ALA A 312 -19.56 19.97 16.90
CA ALA A 312 -20.22 19.37 18.05
C ALA A 312 -20.47 20.38 19.18
N ARG A 313 -19.65 21.45 19.25
CA ARG A 313 -19.77 22.52 20.27
C ARG A 313 -20.65 23.67 19.78
N THR A 314 -20.45 24.13 18.55
CA THR A 314 -21.12 25.32 17.99
C THR A 314 -22.50 24.99 17.44
N GLY A 315 -22.67 23.78 16.91
CA GLY A 315 -23.89 23.36 16.21
C GLY A 315 -24.08 24.05 14.86
N PRO A 316 -25.23 23.82 14.20
CA PRO A 316 -25.48 24.34 12.87
C PRO A 316 -25.79 25.84 12.89
N ASN A 317 -24.94 26.63 12.23
CA ASN A 317 -25.18 28.05 11.94
C ASN A 317 -25.95 28.22 10.62
N THR A 318 -26.76 29.28 10.49
CA THR A 318 -27.48 29.63 9.25
C THR A 318 -26.53 29.90 8.08
N ASP A 319 -25.39 30.53 8.35
CA ASP A 319 -24.37 30.81 7.32
C ASP A 319 -23.72 29.53 6.81
N LEU A 320 -23.37 28.63 7.74
CA LEU A 320 -22.84 27.31 7.43
C LEU A 320 -23.83 26.49 6.60
N ARG A 321 -25.11 26.50 6.99
CA ARG A 321 -26.20 25.85 6.23
C ARG A 321 -26.25 26.40 4.80
N ALA A 322 -26.27 27.71 4.63
CA ALA A 322 -26.34 28.35 3.32
C ALA A 322 -25.09 28.09 2.47
N GLN A 323 -23.91 27.98 3.09
CA GLN A 323 -22.67 27.61 2.41
C GLN A 323 -22.70 26.17 1.91
N VAL A 324 -23.01 25.22 2.79
CA VAL A 324 -23.09 23.78 2.44
C VAL A 324 -24.14 23.55 1.36
N GLU A 325 -25.30 24.21 1.45
CA GLU A 325 -26.35 24.10 0.44
C GLU A 325 -25.89 24.61 -0.93
N ARG A 326 -25.22 25.78 -0.97
CA ARG A 326 -24.66 26.33 -2.20
C ARG A 326 -23.60 25.41 -2.80
N GLN A 327 -22.74 24.84 -1.98
CA GLN A 327 -21.73 23.88 -2.44
C GLN A 327 -22.38 22.62 -3.03
N LEU A 328 -23.32 22.01 -2.31
CA LEU A 328 -24.03 20.82 -2.77
C LEU A 328 -24.77 21.06 -4.10
N LYS A 329 -25.43 22.21 -4.24
CA LYS A 329 -26.12 22.58 -5.48
C LYS A 329 -25.13 22.75 -6.64
N ARG A 330 -23.99 23.41 -6.42
CA ARG A 330 -22.94 23.54 -7.45
C ARG A 330 -22.35 22.19 -7.85
N ASP A 331 -22.10 21.32 -6.88
CA ASP A 331 -21.57 19.99 -7.15
C ASP A 331 -22.60 19.15 -7.92
N LEU A 332 -23.90 19.30 -7.63
CA LEU A 332 -24.97 18.65 -8.39
C LEU A 332 -25.03 19.16 -9.83
N THR A 333 -24.99 20.48 -10.05
CA THR A 333 -25.03 21.05 -11.41
C THR A 333 -23.83 20.59 -12.23
N ASN A 334 -22.62 20.58 -11.64
CA ASN A 334 -21.42 20.11 -12.32
C ASN A 334 -21.52 18.62 -12.71
N ARG A 335 -22.11 17.79 -11.83
CA ARG A 335 -22.36 16.38 -12.14
C ARG A 335 -23.40 16.24 -13.26
N GLN A 336 -24.48 17.01 -13.22
CA GLN A 336 -25.50 17.00 -14.27
C GLN A 336 -24.91 17.39 -15.63
N GLU A 337 -24.10 18.45 -15.70
CA GLU A 337 -23.40 18.85 -16.93
C GLU A 337 -22.49 17.74 -17.47
N ARG A 338 -21.77 17.05 -16.58
CA ARG A 338 -20.95 15.89 -16.97
C ARG A 338 -21.80 14.74 -17.50
N LEU A 339 -22.93 14.45 -16.87
CA LEU A 339 -23.86 13.42 -17.31
C LEU A 339 -24.45 13.78 -18.69
N ASP A 340 -24.82 15.04 -18.90
CA ASP A 340 -25.36 15.53 -20.16
C ASP A 340 -24.34 15.41 -21.30
N LEU A 341 -23.06 15.72 -21.03
CA LEU A 341 -21.99 15.52 -21.99
C LEU A 341 -21.88 14.05 -22.39
N LEU A 342 -21.78 13.12 -21.42
CA LEU A 342 -21.67 11.69 -21.69
C LEU A 342 -22.92 11.14 -22.39
N THR A 343 -24.10 11.62 -22.01
CA THR A 343 -25.35 11.19 -22.63
C THR A 343 -25.45 11.72 -24.06
N SER A 344 -24.98 12.94 -24.31
CA SER A 344 -24.96 13.51 -25.66
C SER A 344 -23.99 12.77 -26.59
N THR A 345 -22.80 12.37 -26.12
CA THR A 345 -21.86 11.57 -26.92
C THR A 345 -22.42 10.18 -27.23
N ILE A 346 -23.04 9.52 -26.24
CA ILE A 346 -23.74 8.25 -26.45
C ILE A 346 -24.88 8.42 -27.46
N ALA A 347 -25.65 9.51 -27.37
CA ALA A 347 -26.74 9.79 -28.31
C ALA A 347 -26.25 10.13 -29.73
N GLU A 348 -25.09 10.76 -29.87
CA GLU A 348 -24.43 10.96 -31.17
C GLU A 348 -24.03 9.61 -31.79
N TRP A 349 -23.41 8.72 -31.01
CA TRP A 349 -23.12 7.37 -31.49
C TRP A 349 -24.38 6.59 -31.81
N ALA A 350 -25.47 6.76 -31.07
CA ALA A 350 -26.74 6.10 -31.35
C ALA A 350 -27.39 6.59 -32.67
N ARG A 351 -27.24 7.87 -33.02
CA ARG A 351 -27.82 8.46 -34.25
C ARG A 351 -27.09 8.05 -35.53
N GLY A 352 -25.81 7.70 -35.42
CA GLY A 352 -25.00 7.32 -36.57
C GLY A 352 -24.49 8.51 -37.39
N PRO A 353 -23.58 8.28 -38.36
CA PRO A 353 -23.08 9.35 -39.20
C PRO A 353 -24.25 9.98 -39.96
N LEU A 354 -24.47 11.29 -39.74
CA LEU A 354 -25.40 12.07 -40.56
C LEU A 354 -24.94 11.94 -42.00
N ARG A 355 -25.68 11.15 -42.80
CA ARG A 355 -25.51 11.09 -44.25
C ARG A 355 -25.63 12.53 -44.76
N LYS A 356 -24.51 13.17 -45.06
CA LYS A 356 -24.48 14.37 -45.89
C LYS A 356 -24.97 13.91 -47.26
N PHE A 357 -26.26 14.08 -47.52
CA PHE A 357 -26.82 13.95 -48.86
C PHE A 357 -26.12 15.00 -49.73
N ALA A 358 -25.33 14.52 -50.70
CA ALA A 358 -24.73 15.32 -51.75
C ALA A 358 -25.73 15.52 -52.89
#